data_AF-A0A4Q8BDW8-F1
#
_entry.id   AF-A0A4Q8BDW8-F1
#
_cell.length_a   1.000
_cell.length_b   1.000
_cell.length_c   1.000
_cell.angle_alpha   90.00
_cell.angle_beta   90.00
_cell.angle_gamma   90.00
#
_symmetry.space_group_name_H-M   'P 1'
#
loop_
_entity.id
_entity.type
_entity.pdbx_description
1 polymer ?
#
loop_
_entity_poly.entity_id
_entity_poly.type
_entity_poly.pdbx_seq_one_letter_code
_entity_poly.pdbx_strand_id
1 'polypeptide(L)'
;MSVYVLQMSSGEEIGLSRVLVDERHEELLRQWASVPRRDGRGNVPSKLETVGPIDVEDQDDDRATVAAQVRPNWWNEQANPSGAAHPWRFETRRDAGGWRVWAADLPPWCGVHVRADTCH
;
A
#
# COMPACT_ATOMS: atom_id res chain seq x y z
N MET A 1 -13.24 4.36 2.82
CA MET A 1 -12.00 3.60 3.14
C MET A 1 -11.74 2.67 1.97
N SER A 2 -10.55 2.72 1.36
CA SER A 2 -10.26 1.96 0.14
C SER A 2 -10.10 0.47 0.47
N VAL A 3 -10.81 -0.42 -0.24
CA VAL A 3 -10.66 -1.89 -0.08
C VAL A 3 -9.21 -2.31 -0.30
N TYR A 4 -8.50 -1.64 -1.20
CA TYR A 4 -7.08 -1.84 -1.47
C TYR A 4 -6.21 -1.66 -0.22
N VAL A 5 -6.30 -0.50 0.45
CA VAL A 5 -5.46 -0.18 1.62
C VAL A 5 -5.82 -1.04 2.82
N LEU A 6 -7.09 -1.41 2.97
CA LEU A 6 -7.52 -2.36 4.01
C LEU A 6 -6.86 -3.72 3.84
N GLN A 7 -6.90 -4.30 2.63
CA GLN A 7 -6.28 -5.59 2.33
C GLN A 7 -4.74 -5.52 2.40
N MET A 8 -4.14 -4.37 2.08
CA MET A 8 -2.71 -4.12 2.28
C MET A 8 -2.33 -3.96 3.75
N SER A 9 -3.23 -3.42 4.59
CA SER A 9 -3.00 -3.16 6.02
C SER A 9 -3.05 -4.40 6.88
N SER A 10 -3.83 -5.41 6.51
CA SER A 10 -3.98 -6.63 7.30
C SER A 10 -2.82 -7.62 7.12
N GLY A 11 -1.94 -7.38 6.14
CA GLY A 11 -0.91 -8.35 5.77
C GLY A 11 -1.47 -9.65 5.19
N GLU A 12 -2.78 -9.71 4.92
CA GLU A 12 -3.42 -10.89 4.35
C GLU A 12 -3.19 -10.95 2.84
N GLU A 13 -2.24 -11.80 2.46
CA GLU A 13 -1.94 -12.19 1.07
C GLU A 13 -3.20 -12.56 0.26
N ILE A 14 -4.21 -13.14 0.93
CA ILE A 14 -5.49 -13.56 0.33
C ILE A 14 -6.35 -12.36 -0.09
N GLY A 15 -6.29 -11.25 0.64
CA GLY A 15 -7.00 -10.02 0.27
C GLY A 15 -6.35 -9.35 -0.94
N LEU A 16 -5.02 -9.21 -0.89
CA LEU A 16 -4.19 -8.69 -1.98
C LEU A 16 -4.39 -9.49 -3.27
N SER A 17 -4.41 -10.83 -3.20
CA SER A 17 -4.56 -11.70 -4.38
C SER A 17 -5.78 -11.36 -5.26
N ARG A 18 -6.92 -11.00 -4.64
CA ARG A 18 -8.17 -10.72 -5.36
C ARG A 18 -8.19 -9.38 -6.08
N VAL A 19 -7.27 -8.48 -5.72
CA VAL A 19 -7.19 -7.14 -6.30
C VAL A 19 -6.02 -7.01 -7.27
N LEU A 20 -5.19 -8.04 -7.45
CA LEU A 20 -4.12 -8.06 -8.44
C LEU A 20 -4.62 -8.66 -9.76
N VAL A 21 -4.11 -8.13 -10.87
CA VAL A 21 -4.33 -8.70 -12.21
C VAL A 21 -3.82 -10.15 -12.25
N ASP A 22 -4.56 -11.05 -12.87
CA ASP A 22 -4.18 -12.48 -12.89
C ASP A 22 -2.84 -12.71 -13.63
N GLU A 23 -2.61 -11.95 -14.70
CA GLU A 23 -1.42 -12.06 -15.58
C GLU A 23 -0.08 -11.77 -14.86
N ARG A 24 -0.07 -10.82 -13.91
CA ARG A 24 1.14 -10.41 -13.16
C ARG A 24 1.05 -10.74 -11.67
N HIS A 25 0.11 -11.60 -11.30
CA HIS A 25 -0.26 -11.85 -9.92
C HIS A 25 0.93 -12.26 -9.04
N GLU A 26 1.70 -13.28 -9.45
CA GLU A 26 2.88 -13.74 -8.70
C GLU A 26 4.02 -12.74 -8.65
N GLU A 27 4.18 -11.94 -9.71
CA GLU A 27 5.19 -10.89 -9.77
C GLU A 27 4.86 -9.77 -8.78
N LEU A 28 3.61 -9.31 -8.80
CA LEU A 28 3.11 -8.28 -7.91
C LEU A 28 3.17 -8.75 -6.45
N LEU A 29 2.77 -9.99 -6.14
CA LEU A 29 2.93 -10.55 -4.79
C LEU A 29 4.39 -10.55 -4.32
N ARG A 30 5.34 -10.92 -5.19
CA ARG A 30 6.77 -10.88 -4.85
C ARG A 30 7.28 -9.47 -4.62
N GLN A 31 6.87 -8.51 -5.45
CA GLN A 31 7.17 -7.09 -5.24
C GLN A 31 6.56 -6.58 -3.93
N TRP A 32 5.35 -7.02 -3.57
CA TRP A 32 4.70 -6.66 -2.32
C TRP A 32 5.39 -7.22 -1.08
N ALA A 33 5.87 -8.45 -1.16
CA ALA A 33 6.61 -9.11 -0.09
C ALA A 33 8.01 -8.51 0.12
N SER A 34 8.60 -7.91 -0.91
CA SER A 34 9.94 -7.31 -0.83
C SER A 34 9.96 -5.90 -0.24
N VAL A 35 8.80 -5.22 -0.11
CA VAL A 35 8.72 -3.88 0.50
C VAL A 35 9.07 -3.98 2.00
N PRO A 36 10.17 -3.36 2.46
CA PRO A 36 10.56 -3.41 3.86
C PRO A 36 9.63 -2.51 4.68
N ARG A 37 8.71 -3.11 5.42
CA ARG A 37 7.73 -2.39 6.27
C ARG A 37 8.17 -2.35 7.72
N ARG A 38 9.45 -2.06 8.01
CA ARG A 38 9.97 -2.03 9.38
C ARG A 38 10.33 -0.61 9.77
N ASP A 39 10.02 -0.25 11.01
CA ASP A 39 10.57 0.96 11.61
C ASP A 39 12.04 0.76 11.99
N GLY A 40 12.63 1.81 12.55
CA GLY A 40 14.01 1.80 13.01
C GLY A 40 14.38 0.83 14.14
N ARG A 41 13.37 0.22 14.76
CA ARG A 41 13.53 -0.78 15.82
C ARG A 41 13.21 -2.18 15.29
N GLY A 42 13.00 -2.33 13.99
CA GLY A 42 12.64 -3.59 13.35
C GLY A 42 11.16 -3.95 13.47
N ASN A 43 10.31 -3.07 14.01
CA ASN A 43 8.88 -3.32 14.22
C ASN A 43 8.10 -3.07 12.92
N VAL A 44 7.22 -4.02 12.60
CA VAL A 44 6.25 -3.86 11.51
C VAL A 44 5.06 -3.03 12.01
N PRO A 45 4.52 -2.09 11.23
CA PRO A 45 3.33 -1.36 11.62
C PRO A 45 2.16 -2.32 11.79
N SER A 46 1.38 -2.10 12.85
CA SER A 46 0.16 -2.86 13.14
C SER A 46 -0.91 -2.63 12.08
N LYS A 47 -0.91 -1.45 11.43
CA LYS A 47 -1.88 -1.07 10.40
C LYS A 47 -1.30 -0.04 9.43
N LEU A 48 -1.65 -0.17 8.16
CA LEU A 48 -1.60 0.91 7.17
C LEU A 48 -2.96 1.60 7.09
N GLU A 49 -2.96 2.92 7.14
CA GLU A 49 -4.19 3.72 7.12
C GLU A 49 -4.19 4.68 5.94
N THR A 50 -5.29 4.70 5.19
CA THR A 50 -5.56 5.78 4.24
C THR A 50 -6.04 7.01 4.99
N VAL A 51 -5.42 8.15 4.75
CA VAL A 51 -5.85 9.43 5.29
C VAL A 51 -6.33 10.36 4.18
N GLY A 52 -7.39 11.11 4.44
CA GLY A 52 -7.93 12.05 3.46
C GLY A 52 -8.61 11.39 2.25
N PRO A 53 -8.84 12.17 1.18
CA PRO A 53 -9.51 11.69 -0.03
C PRO A 53 -8.62 10.73 -0.82
N ILE A 54 -9.27 9.93 -1.68
CA ILE A 54 -8.63 9.07 -2.65
C ILE A 54 -8.85 9.73 -4.01
N ASP A 55 -7.76 9.99 -4.72
CA ASP A 55 -7.81 10.55 -6.06
C ASP A 55 -7.81 9.41 -7.07
N VAL A 56 -8.72 9.48 -8.04
CA VAL A 56 -8.83 8.52 -9.13
C VAL A 56 -8.78 9.30 -10.44
N GLU A 57 -7.78 8.99 -11.24
CA GLU A 57 -7.58 9.58 -12.56
C GLU A 57 -7.84 8.49 -13.61
N ASP A 58 -8.90 8.65 -14.39
CA ASP A 58 -9.18 7.81 -15.56
C ASP A 58 -8.16 8.13 -16.66
N GLN A 59 -7.55 7.10 -17.24
CA GLN A 59 -6.51 7.23 -18.27
C GLN A 59 -6.98 6.73 -19.64
N ASP A 60 -8.28 6.54 -19.83
CA ASP A 60 -8.87 5.85 -20.97
C ASP A 60 -8.35 4.38 -21.09
N ASP A 61 -8.82 3.65 -22.11
CA ASP A 61 -8.39 2.27 -22.40
C ASP A 61 -8.54 1.30 -21.22
N ASP A 62 -9.63 1.44 -20.44
CA ASP A 62 -9.91 0.61 -19.28
C ASP A 62 -8.77 0.66 -18.22
N ARG A 63 -8.08 1.81 -18.10
CA ARG A 63 -7.02 2.08 -17.12
C ARG A 63 -7.37 3.27 -16.23
N ALA A 64 -6.94 3.19 -14.98
CA ALA A 64 -7.05 4.30 -14.05
C ALA A 64 -5.89 4.30 -13.07
N THR A 65 -5.41 5.49 -12.72
CA THR A 65 -4.46 5.67 -11.62
C THR A 65 -5.21 6.04 -10.35
N VAL A 66 -4.96 5.30 -9.28
CA VAL A 66 -5.50 5.56 -7.95
C VAL A 66 -4.38 6.07 -7.05
N ALA A 67 -4.53 7.24 -6.46
CA ALA A 67 -3.61 7.79 -5.49
C ALA A 67 -4.28 7.91 -4.12
N ALA A 68 -3.60 7.42 -3.08
CA ALA A 68 -4.09 7.48 -1.71
C ALA A 68 -2.97 7.87 -0.77
N GLN A 69 -3.22 8.81 0.16
CA GLN A 69 -2.25 9.11 1.22
C GLN A 69 -2.28 7.98 2.24
N VAL A 70 -1.17 7.27 2.39
CA VAL A 70 -1.05 6.13 3.31
C VAL A 70 -0.08 6.50 4.43
N ARG A 71 -0.46 6.21 5.68
CA ARG A 71 0.46 6.28 6.83
C ARG A 71 0.50 4.95 7.59
N PRO A 72 1.68 4.54 8.09
CA PRO A 72 1.76 3.45 9.07
C PRO A 72 1.31 3.90 10.45
N ASN A 73 0.71 2.96 11.18
CA ASN A 73 0.40 3.08 12.60
C ASN A 73 0.99 1.87 13.33
N TRP A 74 1.76 2.13 14.39
CA TRP A 74 2.22 1.11 15.31
C TRP A 74 1.36 1.23 16.57
N TRP A 75 0.50 0.25 16.81
CA TRP A 75 -0.32 0.20 18.00
C TRP A 75 0.38 -0.66 19.04
N ASN A 76 0.62 -0.09 20.22
CA ASN A 76 1.08 -0.84 21.38
C ASN A 76 0.27 -0.43 22.62
N GLU A 77 0.47 -1.12 23.73
CA GLU A 77 -0.29 -0.90 24.96
C GLU A 77 -0.09 0.50 25.56
N GLN A 78 1.00 1.20 25.22
CA GLN A 78 1.36 2.50 25.80
C GLN A 78 1.08 3.69 24.88
N ALA A 79 1.13 3.51 23.56
CA ALA A 79 1.00 4.57 22.57
C ALA A 79 0.62 4.03 21.19
N ASN A 80 0.06 4.92 20.37
CA ASN A 80 -0.27 4.65 18.97
C ASN A 80 0.49 5.60 18.03
N PRO A 81 1.84 5.53 17.98
CA PRO A 81 2.59 6.36 17.06
C PRO A 81 2.20 6.09 15.60
N SER A 82 2.11 7.17 14.83
CA SER A 82 1.87 7.16 13.39
C SER A 82 3.10 7.70 12.65
N GLY A 83 3.38 7.13 11.48
CA GLY A 83 4.37 7.68 10.56
C GLY A 83 3.78 8.82 9.72
N ALA A 84 4.61 9.37 8.83
CA ALA A 84 4.16 10.37 7.89
C ALA A 84 3.28 9.74 6.80
N ALA A 85 2.23 10.48 6.41
CA ALA A 85 1.37 10.10 5.31
C ALA A 85 2.02 10.50 3.98
N HIS A 86 2.09 9.55 3.04
CA HIS A 86 2.63 9.80 1.71
C HIS A 86 1.79 9.11 0.63
N PRO A 87 1.75 9.67 -0.59
CA PRO A 87 0.96 9.11 -1.67
C PRO A 87 1.50 7.74 -2.07
N TRP A 88 0.63 6.74 -2.05
CA TRP A 88 0.81 5.48 -2.75
C TRP A 88 0.00 5.55 -4.04
N ARG A 89 0.63 5.18 -5.14
CA ARG A 89 0.00 5.23 -6.47
C ARG A 89 -0.15 3.83 -7.02
N PHE A 90 -1.33 3.55 -7.56
CA PHE A 90 -1.66 2.27 -8.15
C PHE A 90 -2.14 2.51 -9.56
N GLU A 91 -1.51 1.82 -10.51
CA GLU A 91 -2.10 1.66 -11.82
C GLU A 91 -3.09 0.51 -11.74
N THR A 92 -4.31 0.76 -12.17
CA THR A 92 -5.38 -0.23 -12.24
C THR A 92 -5.83 -0.41 -13.67
N ARG A 93 -6.23 -1.63 -14.02
CA ARG A 93 -6.86 -1.94 -15.30
C ARG A 93 -8.11 -2.79 -15.10
N ARG A 94 -9.02 -2.76 -16.06
CA ARG A 94 -10.16 -3.68 -16.10
C ARG A 94 -9.66 -5.08 -16.46
N ASP A 95 -9.93 -6.05 -15.60
CA ASP A 95 -9.47 -7.44 -15.72
C ASP A 95 -10.51 -8.38 -15.11
N ALA A 96 -10.90 -9.42 -15.85
CA ALA A 96 -11.91 -10.41 -15.46
C ALA A 96 -13.23 -9.79 -14.92
N GLY A 97 -13.67 -8.67 -15.49
CA GLY A 97 -14.93 -8.00 -15.14
C GLY A 97 -14.86 -7.02 -13.96
N GLY A 98 -13.68 -6.76 -13.39
CA GLY A 98 -13.47 -5.78 -12.31
C GLY A 98 -12.19 -4.96 -12.49
N TRP A 99 -12.00 -3.95 -11.65
CA TRP A 99 -10.77 -3.16 -11.61
C TRP A 99 -9.72 -3.84 -10.74
N ARG A 100 -8.54 -4.09 -11.30
CA ARG A 100 -7.43 -4.76 -10.62
C ARG A 100 -6.14 -3.97 -10.76
N VAL A 101 -5.30 -4.03 -9.73
CA VAL A 101 -3.98 -3.40 -9.69
C VAL A 101 -3.04 -4.10 -10.66
N TRP A 102 -2.53 -3.33 -11.61
CA TRP A 102 -1.56 -3.73 -12.62
C TRP A 102 -0.12 -3.39 -12.18
N ALA A 103 0.05 -2.27 -11.49
CA ALA A 103 1.32 -1.84 -10.94
C ALA A 103 1.12 -0.96 -9.70
N ALA A 104 2.14 -0.87 -8.86
CA ALA A 104 2.16 0.01 -7.71
C ALA A 104 3.47 0.79 -7.67
N ASP A 105 3.36 2.11 -7.59
CA ASP A 105 4.47 3.02 -7.31
C ASP A 105 4.36 3.44 -5.84
N LEU A 106 5.29 2.94 -5.05
CA LEU A 106 5.31 3.09 -3.61
C LEU A 106 6.54 3.88 -3.20
N PRO A 107 6.38 4.93 -2.40
CA PRO A 107 7.52 5.67 -1.90
C PRO A 107 8.40 4.76 -1.04
N PRO A 108 9.72 5.04 -0.95
CA PRO A 108 10.61 4.36 -0.03
C PRO A 108 10.03 4.34 1.38
N TRP A 109 10.20 3.25 2.12
CA TRP A 109 9.69 3.21 3.49
C TRP A 109 10.45 4.15 4.42
N CYS A 110 11.78 4.01 4.39
CA CYS A 110 12.73 4.78 5.18
C CYS A 110 13.03 6.12 4.52
N GLY A 111 13.12 7.18 5.33
CA GLY A 111 13.25 8.56 4.87
C GLY A 111 11.95 9.22 4.42
N VAL A 112 10.86 8.46 4.30
CA VAL A 112 9.55 8.97 3.87
C VAL A 112 8.51 8.68 4.96
N HIS A 113 8.06 7.43 5.09
CA HIS A 113 7.08 7.06 6.14
C HIS A 113 7.71 7.00 7.54
N VAL A 114 8.95 6.51 7.62
CA VAL A 114 9.77 6.42 8.82
C VAL A 114 10.98 7.34 8.64
N ARG A 115 11.41 8.05 9.68
CA ARG A 115 12.58 8.93 9.57
C ARG A 115 13.84 8.12 9.25
N ALA A 116 14.67 8.61 8.33
CA ALA A 116 15.84 7.88 7.82
C ALA A 116 16.85 7.52 8.92
N ASP A 117 17.03 8.40 9.90
CA ASP A 117 17.91 8.23 11.07
C ASP A 117 17.46 7.12 12.03
N THR A 118 16.22 6.66 11.87
CA THR A 118 15.72 5.53 12.65
C THR A 118 15.88 4.22 11.90
N CYS A 119 15.69 4.18 10.58
CA CYS A 119 15.83 2.94 9.81
C CYS A 119 17.28 2.41 9.79
N HIS A 120 17.50 1.24 10.40
CA HIS A 120 18.79 0.55 10.45
C HIS A 120 18.66 -0.90 9.98
#